data_AF-A0A8C0ISA9-F1
#
_entry.id   AF-A0A8C0ISA9-F1
#
_cell.length_a   1.000
_cell.length_b   1.000
_cell.length_c   1.000
_cell.angle_alpha   90.00
_cell.angle_beta   90.00
_cell.angle_gamma   90.00
#
_symmetry.space_group_name_H-M   'P 1'
#
loop_
_entity.id
_entity.type
_entity.pdbx_description
1 polymer ?
#
loop_
_entity_poly.entity_id
_entity_poly.type
_entity_poly.pdbx_seq_one_letter_code
_entity_poly.pdbx_strand_id
1 'polypeptide(L)' 'MAAAETKIIYHLDEQETHLPGEAADPAERVTWRLQGFLNRPNYKFYCKSMAMILG' A
#
# COMPACT_ATOMS: atom_id res chain seq x y z
N MET A 1 12.05 16.43 -13.92
CA MET A 1 10.99 16.41 -12.89
C MET A 1 11.22 15.16 -12.08
N ALA A 2 11.41 15.26 -10.77
CA ALA A 2 11.41 14.06 -9.93
C ALA A 2 10.04 13.38 -10.11
N ALA A 3 10.05 12.08 -10.41
CA ALA A 3 8.80 11.32 -10.44
C ALA A 3 8.16 11.47 -9.05
N ALA A 4 6.86 11.78 -9.00
CA ALA A 4 6.16 11.83 -7.73
C ALA A 4 6.03 10.40 -7.20
N GLU A 5 6.72 10.11 -6.09
CA GLU A 5 6.75 8.79 -5.46
C GLU A 5 5.73 8.70 -4.33
N THR A 6 5.28 7.49 -4.02
CA THR A 6 4.37 7.22 -2.91
C THR A 6 5.04 6.37 -1.86
N LYS A 7 5.10 6.90 -0.63
CA LYS A 7 5.53 6.13 0.55
C LYS A 7 4.39 5.25 1.04
N ILE A 8 4.70 3.98 1.24
CA ILE A 8 3.79 2.96 1.74
C ILE A 8 4.31 2.49 3.09
N ILE A 9 3.38 2.32 4.04
CA ILE A 9 3.66 1.68 5.32
C ILE A 9 2.71 0.49 5.41
N TYR A 10 3.25 -0.70 5.63
CA TYR A 10 2.46 -1.93 5.66
C TYR A 10 2.83 -2.81 6.85
N HIS A 11 1.86 -3.64 7.25
CA HIS A 11 2.04 -4.69 8.25
C HIS A 11 1.93 -6.04 7.56
N LEU A 12 2.67 -7.03 8.07
CA LEU A 12 2.52 -8.43 7.74
C LEU A 12 2.06 -9.16 9.00
N ASP A 13 1.21 -10.17 8.85
CA ASP A 13 0.51 -10.80 10.00
C ASP A 13 1.43 -11.26 11.14
N GLU A 14 2.64 -11.74 10.82
CA GLU A 14 3.62 -12.24 11.80
C GLU A 14 4.60 -11.17 12.30
N GLN A 15 4.41 -9.91 11.92
CA GLN A 15 5.31 -8.80 12.29
C GLN A 15 4.56 -7.66 12.99
N GLU A 16 4.94 -7.40 14.24
CA GLU A 16 4.44 -6.24 14.99
C GLU A 16 4.97 -4.90 14.44
N THR A 17 6.19 -4.89 13.91
CA THR A 17 6.82 -3.68 13.38
C THR A 17 6.39 -3.44 11.94
N HIS A 18 5.90 -2.24 11.65
CA HIS A 18 5.57 -1.83 10.30
C HIS A 18 6.80 -1.67 9.42
N LEU A 19 6.66 -2.02 8.15
CA LEU A 19 7.71 -1.90 7.16
C LEU A 19 7.43 -0.74 6.21
N PRO A 20 8.47 0.06 5.86
CA PRO A 20 8.38 1.05 4.80
C PRO A 20 8.51 0.39 3.42
N GLY A 21 7.83 0.97 2.43
CA GLY A 21 7.97 0.66 1.01
C GLY A 21 7.77 1.92 0.17
N GLU A 22 8.18 1.88 -1.09
CA GLU A 22 8.06 3.00 -2.01
C GLU A 22 7.52 2.53 -3.36
N ALA A 23 6.54 3.25 -3.90
CA ALA A 23 6.07 3.10 -5.26
C ALA A 23 6.55 4.26 -6.11
N ALA A 24 6.98 3.95 -7.34
CA ALA A 24 7.40 4.93 -8.33
C ALA A 24 6.24 5.77 -8.89
N ASP A 25 4.99 5.37 -8.62
CA ASP A 25 3.79 6.09 -9.03
C ASP A 25 3.35 7.09 -7.95
N PRO A 26 2.78 8.25 -8.35
CA PRO A 26 2.15 9.18 -7.42
C PRO A 26 0.92 8.56 -6.75
N ALA A 27 0.54 9.09 -5.58
CA ALA A 27 -0.50 8.48 -4.75
C ALA A 27 -1.85 8.36 -5.49
N GLU A 28 -2.18 9.32 -6.35
CA GLU A 28 -3.36 9.29 -7.21
C GLU A 28 -3.37 8.20 -8.30
N ARG A 29 -2.22 7.58 -8.58
CA ARG A 29 -2.04 6.53 -9.61
C ARG A 29 -1.63 5.18 -9.02
N VAL A 30 -1.40 5.10 -7.71
CA VAL A 30 -1.13 3.83 -7.04
C VAL A 30 -2.36 2.94 -7.17
N THR A 31 -2.14 1.74 -7.70
CA THR A 31 -3.19 0.73 -7.90
C THR A 31 -2.81 -0.59 -7.24
N TRP A 32 -3.69 -1.59 -7.35
CA TRP A 32 -3.46 -2.96 -6.88
C TRP A 32 -2.14 -3.58 -7.36
N ARG A 33 -1.53 -3.05 -8.44
CA ARG A 33 -0.23 -3.51 -8.97
C ARG A 33 0.92 -3.41 -7.96
N LEU A 34 0.71 -2.68 -6.86
CA LEU A 34 1.58 -2.66 -5.69
C LEU A 34 1.92 -4.06 -5.14
N GLN A 35 1.05 -5.06 -5.35
CA GLN A 35 1.29 -6.44 -4.91
C GLN A 35 2.59 -7.04 -5.45
N GLY A 36 3.06 -6.59 -6.62
CA GLY A 36 4.34 -7.02 -7.19
C GLY A 36 5.54 -6.66 -6.32
N PHE A 37 5.47 -5.56 -5.57
CA PHE A 37 6.51 -5.14 -4.62
C PHE A 37 6.68 -6.12 -3.46
N LEU A 38 5.58 -6.70 -2.99
CA LEU A 38 5.58 -7.58 -1.82
C LEU A 38 5.89 -9.04 -2.17
N ASN A 39 5.98 -9.39 -3.45
CA ASN A 39 6.28 -10.74 -3.98
C ASN A 39 5.49 -11.85 -3.26
N ARG A 40 4.22 -11.59 -2.95
CA ARG A 40 3.31 -12.48 -2.21
C ARG A 40 1.98 -12.60 -2.95
N PRO A 41 1.90 -13.43 -4.00
CA PRO A 41 0.75 -13.46 -4.92
C PRO A 41 -0.56 -14.00 -4.32
N ASN A 42 -0.50 -14.65 -3.15
CA ASN A 42 -1.67 -15.26 -2.49
C ASN A 42 -2.06 -14.55 -1.18
N TYR A 43 -1.59 -13.33 -0.96
CA TYR A 43 -1.94 -12.55 0.22
C TYR A 43 -3.22 -11.73 -0.02
N LYS A 44 -4.02 -11.57 1.04
CA LYS A 44 -5.09 -10.57 1.06
C LYS A 44 -4.49 -9.25 1.49
N PHE A 45 -4.83 -8.18 0.78
CA PHE A 45 -4.37 -6.83 1.07
C PHE A 45 -5.52 -6.01 1.62
N TYR A 46 -5.28 -5.31 2.72
CA TYR A 46 -6.21 -4.38 3.34
C TYR A 46 -5.56 -3.00 3.39
N CYS A 47 -6.30 -1.97 3.01
CA CYS A 47 -5.84 -0.60 3.06
C CYS A 47 -6.66 0.17 4.08
N LYS A 48 -6.00 1.01 4.89
CA LYS A 48 -6.70 1.99 5.71
C LYS A 48 -7.47 2.93 4.78
N SER A 49 -8.77 3.06 5.00
CA SER A 49 -9.65 3.90 4.21
C SER A 49 -10.69 4.57 5.11
N MET A 50 -11.35 5.60 4.58
CA MET A 50 -12.48 6.26 5.23
C MET A 50 -13.76 5.78 4.56
N ALA A 51 -14.63 5.09 5.31
CA ALA A 51 -15.97 4.79 4.85
C ALA A 51 -16.90 5.93 5.27
N MET A 52 -17.69 6.46 4.33
CA MET A 52 -18.80 7.35 4.69
C MET A 52 -19.97 6.49 5.17
N ILE A 53 -20.35 6.63 6.43
CA ILE A 53 -21.54 5.97 6.98
C ILE A 53 -22.64 7.03 7.07
N LEU A 54 -23.70 6.86 6.28
CA LEU A 54 -24.92 7.64 6.42
C LEU A 54 -25.72 7.06 7.59
N GLY A 55 -26.05 7.90 8.57
CA GLY A 55 -26.79 7.53 9.78
C GLY A 55 -28.29 7.34 9.53
#